data_AF-A0A7C5J0N3-F1
#
_entry.id   AF-A0A7C5J0N3-F1
#
_cell.length_a   1.000
_cell.length_b   1.000
_cell.length_c   1.000
_cell.angle_alpha   90.00
_cell.angle_beta   90.00
_cell.angle_gamma   90.00
#
_symmetry.space_group_name_H-M   'P 1'
#
loop_
_entity.id
_entity.type
_entity.pdbx_description
1 polymer ?
#
loop_
_entity_poly.entity_id
_entity_poly.type
_entity_poly.pdbx_seq_one_letter_code
_entity_poly.pdbx_strand_id
1 'polypeptide(L)'
;MTLSPEARALFEEAREASERPDAGVPDDARRRMRAHVLAAAAAGGATAATAAKAATAAVAANAATANVSGAGVVGKTMIWLGSLSMGKVVLGFAAAAGLTLGGLTVVDSESTPATPAPTSPSQHVAPIPPSTARTPLARDIESADDEMSPDEPETAPAPPIATAPSATPETLQEQAALLMRARDAIRAGRHGEAQHLLNGYRERYGEGALGEEQEALTVLNLCGSDDPRGPEAAERFAARHPGSPLLQRIEQSCR
;
A
#
# COMPACT_ATOMS: atom_id res chain seq x y z
N MET A 1 27.53 -14.43 -13.19
CA MET A 1 27.02 -13.40 -14.13
C MET A 1 27.48 -12.05 -13.62
N THR A 2 28.43 -11.41 -14.29
CA THR A 2 28.94 -10.08 -13.91
C THR A 2 28.14 -9.02 -14.64
N LEU A 3 27.57 -8.06 -13.92
CA LEU A 3 26.89 -6.90 -14.51
C LEU A 3 27.89 -6.09 -15.36
N SER A 4 27.41 -5.55 -16.48
CA SER A 4 28.22 -4.66 -17.32
C SER A 4 28.64 -3.42 -16.51
N PRO A 5 29.79 -2.81 -16.83
CA PRO A 5 30.26 -1.60 -16.15
C PRO A 5 29.23 -0.46 -16.17
N GLU A 6 28.48 -0.33 -17.27
CA GLU A 6 27.43 0.66 -17.43
C GLU A 6 26.24 0.42 -16.49
N ALA A 7 25.82 -0.84 -16.31
CA ALA A 7 24.76 -1.17 -15.38
C ALA A 7 25.18 -0.83 -13.94
N ARG A 8 26.43 -1.10 -13.58
CA ARG A 8 26.97 -0.72 -12.25
C ARG A 8 26.98 0.79 -12.05
N ALA A 9 27.39 1.57 -13.04
CA ALA A 9 27.36 3.03 -12.97
C ALA A 9 25.94 3.58 -12.74
N LEU A 10 24.95 3.03 -13.43
CA LEU A 10 23.54 3.42 -13.25
C LEU A 10 23.00 3.09 -11.85
N PHE A 11 23.39 1.95 -11.27
CA PHE A 11 22.99 1.59 -9.91
C PHE A 11 23.68 2.45 -8.84
N GLU A 12 24.95 2.81 -9.03
CA GLU A 12 25.68 3.70 -8.13
C GLU A 12 25.05 5.10 -8.10
N GLU A 13 24.72 5.65 -9.28
CA GLU A 13 24.07 6.96 -9.42
C GLU A 13 22.65 6.96 -8.82
N ALA A 14 21.87 5.90 -9.02
CA ALA A 14 20.56 5.75 -8.40
C ALA A 14 20.63 5.64 -6.86
N ARG A 15 21.69 5.00 -6.33
CA ARG A 15 21.91 4.87 -4.88
C ARG A 15 22.24 6.22 -4.25
N GLU A 16 23.16 6.99 -4.85
CA GLU A 16 23.49 8.35 -4.40
C GLU A 16 22.28 9.30 -4.48
N ALA A 17 21.43 9.16 -5.50
CA ALA A 17 20.21 9.96 -5.63
C ALA A 17 19.18 9.66 -4.53
N SER A 18 19.14 8.42 -4.03
CA SER A 18 18.22 8.00 -2.96
C SER A 18 18.64 8.42 -1.56
N GLU A 19 19.95 8.61 -1.32
CA GLU A 19 20.50 8.97 0.00
C GLU A 19 20.39 10.49 0.31
N ARG A 20 19.90 11.31 -0.63
CA ARG A 20 19.60 12.75 -0.41
C ARG A 20 18.09 13.04 -0.44
N PRO A 21 17.31 12.64 0.57
CA PRO A 21 15.85 12.77 0.57
C PRO A 21 15.33 14.22 0.62
N ASP A 22 16.16 15.19 1.03
CA ASP A 22 15.76 16.61 1.15
C ASP A 22 16.18 17.50 -0.03
N ALA A 23 16.94 16.98 -1.00
CA ALA A 23 17.19 17.68 -2.24
C ALA A 23 15.97 17.48 -3.14
N GLY A 24 14.96 18.34 -2.99
CA GLY A 24 13.78 18.36 -3.85
C GLY A 24 14.19 18.11 -5.30
N VAL A 25 13.60 17.08 -5.92
CA VAL A 25 13.98 16.61 -7.26
C VAL A 25 14.06 17.82 -8.20
N PRO A 26 15.26 18.22 -8.66
CA PRO A 26 15.42 19.43 -9.45
C PRO A 26 14.52 19.33 -10.66
N ASP A 27 13.80 20.41 -10.99
CA ASP A 27 12.80 20.41 -12.07
C ASP A 27 13.38 19.96 -13.42
N ASP A 28 14.70 20.11 -13.60
CA ASP A 28 15.45 19.59 -14.74
C ASP A 28 15.46 18.05 -14.83
N ALA A 29 15.55 17.34 -13.70
CA ALA A 29 15.45 15.88 -13.68
C ALA A 29 14.03 15.42 -14.05
N ARG A 30 12.99 16.13 -13.61
CA ARG A 30 11.61 15.87 -14.05
C ARG A 30 11.42 16.17 -15.53
N ARG A 31 12.00 17.25 -16.06
CA ARG A 31 11.97 17.57 -17.50
C ARG A 31 12.66 16.50 -18.33
N ARG A 32 13.84 16.01 -17.91
CA ARG A 32 14.56 14.93 -18.60
C ARG A 32 13.78 13.61 -18.57
N MET A 33 13.22 13.22 -17.43
CA MET A 33 12.37 12.02 -17.36
C MET A 33 11.14 12.14 -18.26
N ARG A 34 10.46 13.30 -18.29
CA ARG A 34 9.32 13.53 -19.19
C ARG A 34 9.74 13.45 -20.67
N ALA A 35 10.88 14.03 -21.02
CA ALA A 35 11.43 13.96 -22.38
C ALA A 35 11.76 12.52 -22.79
N HIS A 36 12.38 11.73 -21.89
CA HIS A 36 12.69 10.33 -22.16
C HIS A 36 11.44 9.44 -22.25
N VAL A 37 10.42 9.67 -21.41
CA VAL A 37 9.15 8.94 -21.47
C VAL A 37 8.38 9.27 -22.76
N LEU A 38 8.35 10.53 -23.16
CA LEU A 38 7.72 10.94 -24.42
C LEU A 38 8.50 10.42 -25.64
N ALA A 39 9.84 10.44 -25.60
CA ALA A 39 10.68 9.86 -26.65
C ALA A 39 10.53 8.34 -26.75
N ALA A 40 10.42 7.63 -25.62
CA ALA A 40 10.16 6.20 -25.58
C ALA A 40 8.75 5.87 -26.10
N ALA A 41 7.74 6.69 -25.78
CA ALA A 41 6.39 6.55 -26.32
C ALA A 41 6.34 6.83 -27.83
N ALA A 42 7.13 7.78 -28.34
CA ALA A 42 7.24 8.09 -29.77
C ALA A 42 7.99 7.00 -30.55
N ALA A 43 9.03 6.40 -29.96
CA ALA A 43 9.78 5.29 -30.57
C ALA A 43 9.03 3.95 -30.51
N GLY A 44 8.11 3.76 -29.54
CA GLY A 44 7.24 2.59 -29.43
C GLY A 44 5.92 2.67 -30.22
N GLY A 45 5.68 3.78 -30.93
CA GLY A 45 4.41 4.10 -31.58
C GLY A 45 4.04 3.32 -32.84
N ALA A 46 4.74 2.24 -33.19
CA ALA A 46 4.43 1.42 -34.36
C ALA A 46 3.98 -0.02 -34.05
N THR A 47 4.04 -0.50 -32.80
CA THR A 47 3.60 -1.86 -32.44
C THR A 47 2.52 -1.93 -31.35
N ALA A 48 2.15 -0.80 -30.73
CA ALA A 48 1.13 -0.77 -29.69
C ALA A 48 -0.30 -0.47 -30.19
N ALA A 49 -0.53 -0.35 -31.51
CA ALA A 49 -1.87 -0.08 -32.07
C ALA A 49 -2.70 -1.36 -32.35
N THR A 50 -2.13 -2.56 -32.24
CA THR A 50 -2.87 -3.82 -32.41
C THR A 50 -3.25 -4.52 -31.10
N ALA A 51 -2.70 -4.11 -29.95
CA ALA A 51 -3.04 -4.73 -28.65
C ALA A 51 -4.27 -4.08 -27.97
N ALA A 52 -4.61 -2.83 -28.29
CA ALA A 52 -5.75 -2.14 -27.70
C ALA A 52 -7.13 -2.58 -28.25
N LYS A 53 -7.16 -3.36 -29.34
CA LYS A 53 -8.39 -3.98 -29.88
C LYS A 53 -8.70 -5.37 -29.31
N ALA A 54 -7.76 -6.00 -28.60
CA ALA A 54 -7.99 -7.31 -27.99
C ALA A 54 -8.60 -7.22 -26.58
N ALA A 55 -8.34 -6.13 -25.84
CA ALA A 55 -8.84 -5.96 -24.48
C ALA A 55 -10.33 -5.55 -24.40
N THR A 56 -10.90 -4.98 -25.46
CA THR A 56 -12.34 -4.65 -25.54
C THR A 56 -13.20 -5.79 -26.08
N ALA A 57 -12.61 -6.83 -26.70
CA ALA A 57 -13.32 -8.04 -27.09
C ALA A 57 -13.49 -9.04 -25.91
N ALA A 58 -12.60 -9.02 -24.91
CA ALA A 58 -12.66 -9.92 -23.77
C ALA A 58 -13.72 -9.53 -22.72
N VAL A 59 -14.13 -8.26 -22.64
CA VAL A 59 -15.21 -7.82 -21.74
C VAL A 59 -16.60 -8.01 -22.37
N ALA A 60 -16.68 -8.14 -23.70
CA ALA A 60 -17.93 -8.49 -24.40
C ALA A 60 -18.16 -10.02 -24.50
N ALA A 61 -17.14 -10.85 -24.29
CA ALA A 61 -17.25 -12.30 -24.39
C ALA A 61 -17.91 -12.98 -23.17
N ASN A 62 -17.98 -12.32 -22.00
CA ASN A 62 -18.64 -12.86 -20.81
C ASN A 62 -20.10 -12.41 -20.62
N ALA A 63 -20.66 -11.62 -21.54
CA ALA A 63 -22.06 -11.18 -21.51
C ALA A 63 -22.95 -11.87 -22.55
N ALA A 64 -22.39 -12.77 -23.39
CA ALA A 64 -23.09 -13.34 -24.55
C ALA A 64 -23.07 -14.88 -24.62
N THR A 65 -22.97 -15.57 -23.48
CA THR A 65 -23.27 -17.02 -23.38
C THR A 65 -24.20 -17.30 -22.20
N ALA A 66 -25.37 -16.68 -22.22
CA ALA A 66 -26.52 -17.12 -21.43
C ALA A 66 -27.78 -17.08 -22.31
N ASN A 67 -27.75 -17.79 -23.43
CA ASN A 67 -28.94 -18.21 -24.16
C ASN A 67 -28.58 -19.43 -25.01
N VAL A 68 -29.48 -20.43 -25.03
CA VAL A 68 -29.35 -21.82 -25.50
C VAL A 68 -28.92 -22.76 -24.36
N SER A 69 -29.85 -23.44 -23.68
CA SER A 69 -30.69 -24.46 -24.31
C SER A 69 -31.95 -24.73 -23.48
N GLY A 70 -33.10 -24.58 -24.14
CA GLY A 70 -34.29 -25.32 -23.76
C GLY A 70 -34.12 -26.78 -24.16
N ALA A 71 -34.03 -27.68 -23.19
CA ALA A 71 -34.47 -29.06 -23.27
C ALA A 71 -34.44 -29.65 -21.85
N GLY A 72 -35.65 -29.86 -21.32
CA GLY A 72 -36.04 -30.49 -20.06
C GLY A 72 -34.98 -31.01 -19.09
N VAL A 73 -34.99 -30.44 -17.88
CA VAL A 73 -34.96 -31.23 -16.63
C VAL A 73 -35.93 -30.58 -15.64
N VAL A 74 -37.02 -31.29 -15.36
CA VAL A 74 -37.91 -31.02 -14.23
C VAL A 74 -37.15 -31.42 -12.96
N GLY A 75 -36.57 -30.45 -12.27
CA GLY A 75 -35.86 -30.65 -11.01
C GLY A 75 -36.22 -29.56 -10.02
N LYS A 76 -37.07 -29.87 -9.05
CA LYS A 76 -37.49 -28.98 -7.95
C LYS A 76 -36.27 -28.55 -7.13
N THR A 77 -35.74 -27.35 -7.35
CA THR A 77 -34.94 -26.65 -6.35
C THR A 77 -35.82 -25.61 -5.67
N MET A 78 -36.08 -25.90 -4.41
CA MET A 78 -36.90 -25.15 -3.48
C MET A 78 -36.18 -23.84 -3.15
N ILE A 79 -36.57 -22.75 -3.82
CA ILE A 79 -36.07 -21.40 -3.51
C ILE A 79 -36.75 -20.96 -2.22
N TRP A 80 -35.96 -20.86 -1.14
CA TRP A 80 -36.37 -20.23 0.10
C TRP A 80 -36.41 -18.71 -0.11
N LEU A 81 -37.56 -18.19 -0.52
CA LEU A 81 -37.85 -16.76 -0.57
C LEU A 81 -38.08 -16.23 0.86
N GLY A 82 -37.03 -15.69 1.47
CA GLY A 82 -37.13 -14.72 2.55
C GLY A 82 -37.29 -13.31 1.96
N SER A 83 -38.53 -12.94 1.66
CA SER A 83 -38.98 -11.56 1.37
C SER A 83 -38.79 -10.66 2.62
N LEU A 84 -38.69 -9.33 2.65
CA LEU A 84 -39.19 -8.24 1.81
C LEU A 84 -38.50 -6.96 2.32
N SER A 85 -37.99 -6.09 1.44
CA SER A 85 -38.17 -4.65 1.57
C SER A 85 -38.01 -4.00 0.20
N MET A 86 -39.17 -3.66 -0.37
CA MET A 86 -39.34 -2.97 -1.64
C MET A 86 -38.79 -1.54 -1.54
N GLY A 87 -37.86 -1.19 -2.43
CA GLY A 87 -37.50 0.19 -2.73
C GLY A 87 -37.08 0.31 -4.18
N LYS A 88 -38.06 0.45 -5.08
CA LYS A 88 -37.87 0.63 -6.52
C LYS A 88 -37.09 1.91 -6.79
N VAL A 89 -35.89 1.81 -7.37
CA VAL A 89 -35.36 2.85 -8.28
C VAL A 89 -34.90 2.15 -9.55
N VAL A 90 -35.80 2.10 -10.52
CA VAL A 90 -35.50 1.86 -11.93
C VAL A 90 -35.09 3.21 -12.51
N LEU A 91 -33.79 3.41 -12.72
CA LEU A 91 -33.20 4.34 -13.69
C LEU A 91 -31.97 3.58 -14.21
N GLY A 92 -31.94 3.02 -15.41
CA GLY A 92 -32.29 3.67 -16.66
C GLY A 92 -31.11 4.51 -17.17
N PHE A 93 -29.90 3.94 -17.25
CA PHE A 93 -28.82 4.54 -18.05
C PHE A 93 -28.62 3.73 -19.33
N ALA A 94 -29.34 4.21 -20.35
CA ALA A 94 -29.15 3.86 -21.73
C ALA A 94 -27.75 4.28 -22.21
N ALA A 95 -27.24 3.48 -23.14
CA ALA A 95 -26.05 3.73 -23.91
C ALA A 95 -26.02 5.15 -24.51
N ALA A 96 -24.91 5.85 -24.28
CA ALA A 96 -24.47 6.95 -25.12
C ALA A 96 -23.07 6.62 -25.64
N ALA A 97 -23.04 5.93 -26.79
CA ALA A 97 -21.88 5.89 -27.65
C ALA A 97 -21.64 7.31 -28.21
N GLY A 98 -20.68 8.01 -27.62
CA GLY A 98 -20.23 9.33 -28.08
C GLY A 98 -18.85 9.22 -28.73
N LEU A 99 -18.85 9.13 -30.07
CA LEU A 99 -17.69 9.37 -30.93
C LEU A 99 -17.25 10.83 -30.77
N THR A 100 -16.10 11.07 -30.14
CA THR A 100 -15.37 12.35 -30.25
C THR A 100 -14.10 12.16 -31.07
N LEU A 101 -14.29 12.23 -32.38
CA LEU A 101 -13.27 12.64 -33.34
C LEU A 101 -13.01 14.14 -33.16
N GLY A 102 -11.76 14.54 -32.95
CA GLY A 102 -11.32 15.90 -33.28
C GLY A 102 -10.44 16.59 -32.24
N GLY A 103 -9.26 17.03 -32.67
CA GLY A 103 -8.58 18.18 -32.08
C GLY A 103 -7.21 17.94 -31.46
N LEU A 104 -6.23 17.46 -32.23
CA LEU A 104 -4.82 17.70 -31.91
C LEU A 104 -4.51 19.18 -32.19
N THR A 105 -4.62 20.04 -31.18
CA THR A 105 -3.97 21.36 -31.23
C THR A 105 -2.59 21.21 -30.62
N VAL A 106 -1.58 21.11 -31.49
CA VAL A 106 -0.17 21.26 -31.12
C VAL A 106 0.02 22.71 -30.69
N VAL A 107 0.16 22.94 -29.39
CA VAL A 107 0.52 24.25 -28.86
C VAL A 107 2.05 24.32 -28.89
N ASP A 108 2.59 24.98 -29.91
CA ASP A 108 4.00 25.39 -29.95
C ASP A 108 4.28 26.28 -28.75
N SER A 109 4.96 25.72 -27.75
CA SER A 109 5.45 26.49 -26.60
C SER A 109 6.82 27.04 -26.96
N GLU A 110 6.84 28.29 -27.42
CA GLU A 110 8.06 29.10 -27.52
C GLU A 110 8.83 29.01 -26.21
N SER A 111 9.98 28.35 -26.27
CA SER A 111 10.90 28.25 -25.15
C SER A 111 11.57 29.60 -24.94
N THR A 112 11.09 30.34 -23.93
CA THR A 112 11.80 31.48 -23.38
C THR A 112 13.20 31.03 -22.91
N PRO A 113 14.29 31.64 -23.40
CA PRO A 113 15.64 31.32 -22.96
C PRO A 113 15.78 31.65 -21.47
N ALA A 114 16.05 30.63 -20.66
CA ALA A 114 16.24 30.78 -19.22
C ALA A 114 17.59 31.46 -18.92
N THR A 115 17.52 32.58 -18.20
CA THR A 115 18.65 33.26 -17.58
C THR A 115 19.41 32.28 -16.67
N PRO A 116 20.75 32.17 -16.77
CA PRO A 116 21.53 31.28 -15.92
C PRO A 116 21.45 31.71 -14.45
N ALA A 117 21.03 30.78 -13.58
CA ALA A 117 20.98 31.00 -12.14
C ALA A 117 22.40 31.05 -11.53
N PRO A 118 22.61 31.85 -10.47
CA PRO A 118 23.91 32.01 -9.80
C PRO A 118 24.36 30.72 -9.10
N THR A 119 25.62 30.37 -9.31
CA THR A 119 26.34 29.26 -8.66
C THR A 119 26.30 29.40 -7.14
N SER A 120 25.63 28.47 -6.46
CA SER A 120 25.61 28.42 -5.00
C SER A 120 26.94 27.85 -4.47
N PRO A 121 27.59 28.49 -3.48
CA PRO A 121 28.91 28.08 -2.99
C PRO A 121 28.85 26.75 -2.24
N SER A 122 29.76 25.85 -2.57
CA SER A 122 29.99 24.58 -1.89
C SER A 122 30.14 24.77 -0.38
N GLN A 123 29.18 24.27 0.39
CA GLN A 123 29.32 24.15 1.83
C GLN A 123 30.30 23.01 2.15
N HIS A 124 31.40 23.38 2.77
CA HIS A 124 32.41 22.50 3.31
C HIS A 124 31.82 21.72 4.49
N VAL A 125 31.53 20.43 4.29
CA VAL A 125 31.04 19.53 5.33
C VAL A 125 32.16 19.34 6.36
N ALA A 126 31.92 19.81 7.58
CA ALA A 126 32.85 19.62 8.69
C ALA A 126 32.89 18.14 9.13
N PRO A 127 34.07 17.62 9.49
CA PRO A 127 34.22 16.24 9.96
C PRO A 127 33.50 16.02 11.30
N ILE A 128 32.66 14.98 11.33
CA ILE A 128 31.92 14.55 12.52
C ILE A 128 32.92 13.92 13.51
N PRO A 129 32.99 14.38 14.78
CA PRO A 129 33.88 13.80 15.77
C PRO A 129 33.46 12.37 16.16
N PRO A 130 34.42 11.50 16.54
CA PRO A 130 34.13 10.13 16.94
C PRO A 130 33.30 10.10 18.24
N SER A 131 32.15 9.41 18.17
CA SER A 131 31.28 9.16 19.31
C SER A 131 32.02 8.31 20.36
N THR A 132 32.31 8.90 21.51
CA THR A 132 32.89 8.22 22.67
C THR A 132 31.92 7.16 23.20
N ALA A 133 32.41 5.92 23.29
CA ALA A 133 31.71 4.79 23.86
C ALA A 133 31.28 5.09 25.30
N ARG A 134 29.99 4.96 25.59
CA ARG A 134 29.47 5.03 26.97
C ARG A 134 29.63 3.66 27.63
N THR A 135 30.43 3.64 28.68
CA THR A 135 30.58 2.50 29.60
C THR A 135 29.24 2.21 30.29
N PRO A 136 28.70 0.98 30.24
CA PRO A 136 27.52 0.62 31.00
C PRO A 136 27.87 0.55 32.49
N LEU A 137 27.21 1.37 33.32
CA LEU A 137 27.20 1.18 34.77
C LEU A 137 26.39 -0.07 35.09
N ALA A 138 27.05 -1.05 35.69
CA ALA A 138 26.41 -2.17 36.36
C ALA A 138 25.48 -1.63 37.45
N ARG A 139 24.20 -2.02 37.38
CA ARG A 139 23.20 -1.72 38.40
C ARG A 139 23.08 -2.98 39.24
N ASP A 140 23.51 -2.88 40.49
CA ASP A 140 23.27 -3.90 41.52
C ASP A 140 21.76 -4.15 41.63
N ILE A 141 21.36 -5.39 41.36
CA ILE A 141 20.02 -5.89 41.66
C ILE A 141 20.13 -6.51 43.04
N GLU A 142 19.66 -5.75 44.03
CA GLU A 142 19.45 -6.24 45.38
C GLU A 142 18.27 -7.22 45.35
N SER A 143 18.58 -8.50 45.50
CA SER A 143 17.64 -9.58 45.71
C SER A 143 16.95 -9.39 47.05
N ALA A 144 15.65 -9.10 47.02
CA ALA A 144 14.76 -9.29 48.17
C ALA A 144 13.97 -10.59 47.95
N ASP A 145 14.41 -11.63 48.67
CA ASP A 145 13.59 -12.78 49.03
C ASP A 145 12.33 -12.30 49.76
N ASP A 146 11.14 -12.66 49.26
CA ASP A 146 9.95 -12.77 50.09
C ASP A 146 9.14 -13.98 49.60
N GLU A 147 9.31 -15.07 50.34
CA GLU A 147 8.56 -16.31 50.26
C GLU A 147 7.06 -16.04 50.48
N MET A 148 6.26 -16.14 49.43
CA MET A 148 4.81 -16.34 49.60
C MET A 148 4.37 -17.61 48.88
N SER A 149 4.09 -18.61 49.72
CA SER A 149 3.63 -19.95 49.38
C SER A 149 2.47 -19.94 48.38
N PRO A 150 2.60 -20.60 47.22
CA PRO A 150 1.47 -20.81 46.31
C PRO A 150 0.64 -22.00 46.79
N ASP A 151 -0.61 -21.74 47.17
CA ASP A 151 -1.68 -22.74 47.10
C ASP A 151 -1.74 -23.23 45.64
N GLU A 152 -1.58 -24.53 45.43
CA GLU A 152 -1.50 -25.17 44.11
C GLU A 152 -2.92 -25.31 43.54
N PRO A 153 -3.36 -24.48 42.56
CA PRO A 153 -4.65 -24.66 41.94
C PRO A 153 -4.61 -25.93 41.09
N GLU A 154 -5.48 -26.87 41.45
CA GLU A 154 -5.79 -28.10 40.71
C GLU A 154 -5.89 -27.79 39.21
N THR A 155 -4.88 -28.28 38.47
CA THR A 155 -4.65 -27.97 37.07
C THR A 155 -5.75 -28.62 36.22
N ALA A 156 -6.77 -27.83 35.89
CA ALA A 156 -7.73 -28.20 34.87
C ALA A 156 -6.96 -28.53 33.56
N PRO A 157 -7.30 -29.63 32.87
CA PRO A 157 -6.59 -30.05 31.67
C PRO A 157 -6.57 -28.90 30.65
N ALA A 158 -5.36 -28.45 30.31
CA ALA A 158 -5.17 -27.37 29.36
C ALA A 158 -5.91 -27.71 28.05
N PRO A 159 -6.73 -26.79 27.51
CA PRO A 159 -7.37 -27.02 26.22
C PRO A 159 -6.29 -27.35 25.19
N PRO A 160 -6.55 -28.28 24.25
CA PRO A 160 -5.58 -28.66 23.24
C PRO A 160 -5.12 -27.41 22.50
N ILE A 161 -3.80 -27.15 22.53
CA ILE A 161 -3.17 -26.05 21.82
C ILE A 161 -3.44 -26.29 20.34
N ALA A 162 -4.43 -25.59 19.79
CA ALA A 162 -4.74 -25.62 18.38
C ALA A 162 -3.49 -25.11 17.64
N THR A 163 -2.82 -26.01 16.95
CA THR A 163 -1.64 -25.69 16.15
C THR A 163 -2.09 -24.72 15.08
N ALA A 164 -1.62 -23.46 15.16
CA ALA A 164 -1.97 -22.44 14.21
C ALA A 164 -1.61 -22.94 12.80
N PRO A 165 -2.54 -22.89 11.82
CA PRO A 165 -2.27 -23.34 10.47
C PRO A 165 -1.06 -22.57 9.92
N SER A 166 -0.02 -23.30 9.53
CA SER A 166 1.15 -22.70 8.90
C SER A 166 0.74 -22.08 7.57
N ALA A 167 0.81 -20.75 7.50
CA ALA A 167 0.48 -19.98 6.32
C ALA A 167 1.31 -20.45 5.12
N THR A 168 0.67 -20.92 4.06
CA THR A 168 1.37 -21.28 2.82
C THR A 168 1.99 -20.03 2.20
N PRO A 169 3.12 -20.14 1.49
CA PRO A 169 3.84 -18.97 0.94
C PRO A 169 2.98 -18.08 0.02
N GLU A 170 1.98 -18.66 -0.66
CA GLU A 170 1.01 -17.92 -1.47
C GLU A 170 0.18 -16.93 -0.63
N THR A 171 -0.07 -17.23 0.65
CA THR A 171 -0.86 -16.35 1.53
C THR A 171 -0.11 -15.11 1.99
N LEU A 172 1.23 -15.14 2.09
CA LEU A 172 2.02 -13.98 2.54
C LEU A 172 2.09 -12.91 1.45
N GLN A 173 2.27 -13.32 0.20
CA GLN A 173 2.32 -12.39 -0.93
C GLN A 173 0.96 -11.70 -1.12
N GLU A 174 -0.15 -12.44 -0.97
CA GLU A 174 -1.50 -11.87 -1.01
C GLU A 174 -1.79 -10.92 0.15
N GLN A 175 -1.37 -11.26 1.38
CA GLN A 175 -1.45 -10.39 2.55
C GLN A 175 -0.71 -9.06 2.29
N ALA A 176 0.54 -9.13 1.84
CA ALA A 176 1.34 -7.94 1.54
C ALA A 176 0.72 -7.08 0.42
N ALA A 177 0.22 -7.70 -0.65
CA ALA A 177 -0.44 -7.00 -1.75
C ALA A 177 -1.73 -6.27 -1.30
N LEU A 178 -2.45 -6.82 -0.34
CA LEU A 178 -3.65 -6.21 0.21
C LEU A 178 -3.32 -5.03 1.14
N LEU A 179 -2.30 -5.16 2.00
CA LEU A 179 -1.83 -4.06 2.85
C LEU A 179 -1.20 -2.91 2.04
N MET A 180 -0.49 -3.20 0.93
CA MET A 180 0.01 -2.17 0.01
C MET A 180 -1.12 -1.34 -0.58
N ARG A 181 -2.20 -1.98 -1.04
CA ARG A 181 -3.39 -1.27 -1.56
C ARG A 181 -4.05 -0.42 -0.49
N ALA A 182 -4.16 -0.92 0.75
CA ALA A 182 -4.70 -0.14 1.87
C ALA A 182 -3.84 1.11 2.14
N ARG A 183 -2.51 0.96 2.17
CA ARG A 183 -1.57 2.08 2.32
C ARG A 183 -1.72 3.12 1.21
N ASP A 184 -1.85 2.68 -0.04
CA ASP A 184 -2.03 3.58 -1.18
C ASP A 184 -3.37 4.33 -1.10
N ALA A 185 -4.44 3.68 -0.63
CA ALA A 185 -5.73 4.32 -0.38
C ALA A 185 -5.63 5.39 0.74
N ILE A 186 -4.93 5.10 1.85
CA ILE A 186 -4.67 6.09 2.92
C ILE A 186 -3.92 7.30 2.38
N ARG A 187 -2.83 7.08 1.62
CA ARG A 187 -2.04 8.18 1.03
C ARG A 187 -2.83 9.06 0.07
N ALA A 188 -3.87 8.50 -0.54
CA ALA A 188 -4.73 9.22 -1.45
C ALA A 188 -5.97 9.84 -0.78
N GLY A 189 -6.05 9.82 0.55
CA GLY A 189 -7.20 10.34 1.32
C GLY A 189 -8.48 9.52 1.19
N ARG A 190 -8.41 8.29 0.65
CA ARG A 190 -9.56 7.41 0.44
C ARG A 190 -9.78 6.51 1.65
N HIS A 191 -10.04 7.13 2.80
CA HIS A 191 -10.11 6.44 4.10
C HIS A 191 -11.19 5.35 4.18
N GLY A 192 -12.33 5.53 3.52
CA GLY A 192 -13.38 4.50 3.44
C GLY A 192 -12.94 3.24 2.68
N GLU A 193 -12.21 3.41 1.57
CA GLU A 193 -11.65 2.29 0.80
C GLU A 193 -10.56 1.57 1.61
N ALA A 194 -9.67 2.33 2.25
CA ALA A 194 -8.65 1.77 3.13
C ALA A 194 -9.27 0.95 4.26
N GLN A 195 -10.32 1.46 4.92
CA GLN A 195 -11.03 0.74 5.97
C GLN A 195 -11.64 -0.57 5.46
N HIS A 196 -12.26 -0.55 4.28
CA HIS A 196 -12.82 -1.76 3.67
C HIS A 196 -11.73 -2.81 3.39
N LEU A 197 -10.58 -2.40 2.86
CA LEU A 197 -9.43 -3.29 2.64
C LEU A 197 -8.91 -3.87 3.96
N LEU A 198 -8.73 -3.05 4.99
CA LEU A 198 -8.23 -3.51 6.30
C LEU A 198 -9.22 -4.44 7.02
N ASN A 199 -10.53 -4.24 6.88
CA ASN A 199 -11.53 -5.19 7.39
C ASN A 199 -11.46 -6.51 6.64
N GLY A 200 -11.38 -6.49 5.31
CA GLY A 200 -11.23 -7.70 4.49
C GLY A 200 -9.94 -8.47 4.79
N TYR A 201 -8.85 -7.77 5.16
CA TYR A 201 -7.64 -8.43 5.67
C TYR A 201 -7.94 -9.24 6.93
N ARG A 202 -8.55 -8.59 7.93
CA ARG A 202 -8.81 -9.19 9.24
C ARG A 202 -9.75 -10.39 9.16
N GLU A 203 -10.77 -10.30 8.31
CA GLU A 203 -11.71 -11.41 8.07
C GLU A 203 -11.03 -12.61 7.42
N ARG A 204 -10.10 -12.39 6.50
CA ARG A 204 -9.46 -13.47 5.74
C ARG A 204 -8.25 -14.07 6.45
N TYR A 205 -7.46 -13.25 7.14
CA TYR A 205 -6.14 -13.65 7.66
C TYR A 205 -6.02 -13.53 9.17
N GLY A 206 -6.99 -12.92 9.87
CA GLY A 206 -6.91 -12.67 11.31
C GLY A 206 -5.68 -11.84 11.70
N GLU A 207 -5.05 -12.20 12.83
CA GLU A 207 -3.76 -11.67 13.28
C GLU A 207 -2.60 -12.45 12.64
N GLY A 208 -2.53 -12.42 11.30
CA GLY A 208 -1.50 -13.13 10.52
C GLY A 208 -0.09 -12.57 10.73
N ALA A 209 0.87 -13.06 9.94
CA ALA A 209 2.28 -12.68 10.05
C ALA A 209 2.56 -11.17 9.85
N LEU A 210 1.64 -10.44 9.20
CA LEU A 210 1.70 -8.98 9.02
C LEU A 210 0.68 -8.24 9.92
N GLY A 211 0.41 -8.79 11.11
CA GLY A 211 -0.54 -8.21 12.07
C GLY A 211 -0.14 -6.82 12.54
N GLU A 212 1.15 -6.59 12.81
CA GLU A 212 1.67 -5.29 13.24
C GLU A 212 1.44 -4.21 12.15
N GLU A 213 1.81 -4.49 10.89
CA GLU A 213 1.55 -3.58 9.77
C GLU A 213 0.06 -3.30 9.58
N GLN A 214 -0.80 -4.32 9.71
CA GLN A 214 -2.24 -4.14 9.59
C GLN A 214 -2.79 -3.24 10.70
N GLU A 215 -2.33 -3.44 11.94
CA GLU A 215 -2.71 -2.62 13.09
C GLU A 215 -2.26 -1.17 12.88
N ALA A 216 -1.00 -0.95 12.50
CA ALA A 216 -0.46 0.38 12.23
C ALA A 216 -1.23 1.11 11.12
N LEU A 217 -1.57 0.42 10.01
CA LEU A 217 -2.37 1.01 8.93
C LEU A 217 -3.79 1.35 9.39
N THR A 218 -4.35 0.61 10.35
CA THR A 218 -5.66 0.95 10.95
C THR A 218 -5.56 2.24 11.74
N VAL A 219 -4.52 2.41 12.56
CA VAL A 219 -4.28 3.65 13.30
C VAL A 219 -4.07 4.83 12.36
N LEU A 220 -3.22 4.68 11.35
CA LEU A 220 -2.97 5.71 10.34
C LEU A 220 -4.25 6.09 9.58
N ASN A 221 -5.11 5.12 9.27
CA ASN A 221 -6.39 5.40 8.64
C ASN A 221 -7.31 6.23 9.54
N LEU A 222 -7.42 5.86 10.82
CA LEU A 222 -8.25 6.57 11.80
C LEU A 222 -7.77 8.02 11.95
N CYS A 223 -6.48 8.22 12.20
CA CYS A 223 -5.91 9.55 12.37
C CYS A 223 -6.04 10.41 11.10
N GLY A 224 -5.77 9.83 9.91
CA GLY A 224 -5.93 10.57 8.65
C GLY A 224 -7.37 10.91 8.29
N SER A 225 -8.36 10.21 8.87
CA SER A 225 -9.79 10.47 8.66
C SER A 225 -10.43 11.38 9.71
N ASP A 226 -9.63 11.98 10.59
CA ASP A 226 -10.08 12.76 11.75
C ASP A 226 -11.04 11.99 12.67
N ASP A 227 -10.91 10.66 12.74
CA ASP A 227 -11.75 9.84 13.61
C ASP A 227 -11.31 10.03 15.07
N PRO A 228 -12.24 10.32 16.01
CA PRO A 228 -11.89 10.60 17.41
C PRO A 228 -11.22 9.43 18.12
N ARG A 229 -11.31 8.21 17.58
CA ARG A 229 -10.64 7.02 18.13
C ARG A 229 -9.16 6.93 17.75
N GLY A 230 -8.69 7.78 16.82
CA GLY A 230 -7.31 7.78 16.33
C GLY A 230 -6.26 7.92 17.42
N PRO A 231 -6.30 8.96 18.27
CA PRO A 231 -5.32 9.15 19.34
C PRO A 231 -5.27 7.97 20.34
N GLU A 232 -6.42 7.48 20.79
CA GLU A 232 -6.49 6.33 21.70
C GLU A 232 -5.94 5.05 21.04
N ALA A 233 -6.19 4.86 19.74
CA ALA A 233 -5.63 3.74 18.99
C ALA A 233 -4.10 3.85 18.84
N ALA A 234 -3.58 5.06 18.66
CA ALA A 234 -2.14 5.31 18.59
C ALA A 234 -1.44 5.02 19.92
N GLU A 235 -2.02 5.44 21.05
CA GLU A 235 -1.49 5.13 22.39
C GLU A 235 -1.46 3.63 22.64
N ARG A 236 -2.52 2.91 22.28
CA ARG A 236 -2.57 1.43 22.40
C ARG A 236 -1.54 0.74 21.51
N PHE A 237 -1.34 1.23 20.28
CA PHE A 237 -0.31 0.70 19.39
C PHE A 237 1.09 0.92 19.98
N ALA A 238 1.38 2.10 20.51
CA ALA A 238 2.65 2.41 21.17
C ALA A 238 2.91 1.55 22.41
N ALA A 239 1.88 1.28 23.20
CA ALA A 239 1.99 0.40 24.36
C ALA A 239 2.27 -1.06 23.97
N ARG A 240 1.67 -1.55 22.88
CA ARG A 240 1.85 -2.94 22.42
C ARG A 240 3.15 -3.15 21.65
N HIS A 241 3.59 -2.15 20.88
CA HIS A 241 4.73 -2.26 19.95
C HIS A 241 5.77 -1.15 20.18
N PRO A 242 6.39 -1.05 21.38
CA PRO A 242 7.24 0.08 21.76
C PRO A 242 8.52 0.23 20.91
N GLY A 243 8.94 -0.83 20.21
CA GLY A 243 10.10 -0.84 19.31
C GLY A 243 9.75 -0.72 17.83
N SER A 244 8.48 -0.51 17.48
CA SER A 244 8.05 -0.52 16.08
C SER A 244 8.58 0.71 15.33
N PRO A 245 9.19 0.54 14.15
CA PRO A 245 9.59 1.67 13.30
C PRO A 245 8.38 2.46 12.77
N LEU A 246 7.16 1.93 12.88
CA LEU A 246 5.93 2.58 12.42
C LEU A 246 5.43 3.67 13.37
N LEU A 247 5.91 3.70 14.62
CA LEU A 247 5.49 4.67 15.64
C LEU A 247 5.72 6.11 15.20
N GLN A 248 6.91 6.41 14.65
CA GLN A 248 7.24 7.76 14.20
C GLN A 248 6.22 8.27 13.17
N ARG A 249 5.75 7.39 12.28
CA ARG A 249 4.76 7.74 11.26
C ARG A 249 3.37 7.94 11.85
N ILE A 250 2.98 7.11 12.82
CA ILE A 250 1.71 7.24 13.54
C ILE A 250 1.68 8.58 14.28
N GLU A 251 2.73 8.91 15.03
CA GLU A 251 2.84 10.18 15.75
C GLU A 251 2.71 11.40 14.83
N GLN A 252 3.30 11.34 13.63
CA GLN A 252 3.18 12.42 12.64
C GLN A 252 1.76 12.54 12.07
N SER A 253 1.05 11.43 11.93
CA SER A 253 -0.29 11.42 11.32
C SER A 253 -1.40 11.81 12.30
N CYS A 254 -1.18 11.68 13.61
CA CYS A 254 -2.20 11.90 14.64
C CYS A 254 -2.05 13.25 15.37
N ARG A 255 -1.16 14.13 14.89
CA ARG A 255 -0.99 15.51 15.39
C ARG A 255 -1.78 16.49 14.54
#